data_AF-A0A7I9ZBQ4-F1
#
_entry.id   AF-A0A7I9ZBQ4-F1
#
_cell.length_a   1.000
_cell.length_b   1.000
_cell.length_c   1.000
_cell.angle_alpha   90.00
_cell.angle_beta   90.00
_cell.angle_gamma   90.00
#
_symmetry.space_group_name_H-M   'P 1'
#
loop_
_entity.id
_entity.type
_entity.pdbx_description
1 polymer ?
#
loop_
_entity_poly.entity_id
_entity_poly.type
_entity_poly.pdbx_seq_one_letter_code
_entity_poly.pdbx_strand_id
1 'polypeptide(L)'
;MTDRKQRPALRAVKDGDSAGSAKKAAAKRAPRKVTPVSVTSAARSGDRRQLLVALQARVARALDDPATTGPAFAALIKQSRELAEAIAEIDRPPVERDTSGDWLDAIRNMPASEPWDEAMI
;
A
#
# COMPACT_ATOMS: atom_id res chain seq x y z
N MET A 1 65.26 15.38 -47.31
CA MET A 1 64.10 14.57 -47.77
C MET A 1 63.28 14.27 -46.51
N THR A 2 62.32 15.14 -46.17
CA THR A 2 60.84 14.94 -46.30
C THR A 2 60.35 13.82 -45.36
N ASP A 3 59.33 13.95 -44.51
CA ASP A 3 58.21 14.88 -44.42
C ASP A 3 57.54 14.68 -43.03
N ARG A 4 56.83 15.69 -42.52
CA ARG A 4 56.20 15.73 -41.19
C ARG A 4 54.75 15.23 -41.33
N LYS A 5 54.45 13.98 -40.94
CA LYS A 5 53.06 13.45 -40.99
C LYS A 5 52.45 13.22 -39.61
N GLN A 6 51.27 13.82 -39.44
CA GLN A 6 50.48 14.04 -38.22
C GLN A 6 49.95 12.74 -37.58
N ARG A 7 49.80 12.76 -36.25
CA ARG A 7 49.09 11.75 -35.44
C ARG A 7 47.58 12.03 -35.43
N PRO A 8 46.70 11.03 -35.62
CA PRO A 8 45.30 11.16 -35.23
C PRO A 8 45.09 10.66 -33.78
N ALA A 9 44.45 11.49 -32.96
CA ALA A 9 44.06 11.16 -31.58
C ALA A 9 42.88 10.18 -31.56
N LEU A 10 43.05 9.04 -30.89
CA LEU A 10 41.99 8.07 -30.65
C LEU A 10 41.09 8.56 -29.50
N ARG A 11 39.80 8.69 -29.80
CA ARG A 11 38.72 9.08 -28.88
C ARG A 11 38.59 8.07 -27.74
N ALA A 12 38.57 8.56 -26.50
CA ALA A 12 38.23 7.77 -25.33
C ALA A 12 36.73 7.46 -25.31
N VAL A 13 36.36 6.17 -25.40
CA VAL A 13 35.06 5.65 -25.00
C VAL A 13 35.20 5.22 -23.54
N LYS A 14 34.40 5.81 -22.64
CA LYS A 14 34.27 5.38 -21.26
C LYS A 14 32.86 4.83 -21.07
N ASP A 15 32.72 3.54 -21.32
CA ASP A 15 31.58 2.77 -20.85
C ASP A 15 31.71 2.62 -19.33
N GLY A 16 30.74 3.17 -18.61
CA GLY A 16 30.59 2.97 -17.18
C GLY A 16 29.51 1.92 -16.95
N ASP A 17 29.90 0.74 -16.50
CA ASP A 17 29.05 -0.03 -15.58
C ASP A 17 29.89 -1.01 -14.72
N SER A 18 29.30 -1.37 -13.57
CA SER A 18 29.66 -2.38 -12.57
C SER A 18 30.29 -1.93 -11.23
N ALA A 19 29.38 -1.67 -10.29
CA ALA A 19 29.24 -2.31 -8.97
C ALA A 19 30.45 -2.44 -8.02
N GLY A 20 30.31 -1.79 -6.84
CA GLY A 20 30.15 -2.55 -5.59
C GLY A 20 31.08 -2.26 -4.39
N SER A 21 30.45 -1.97 -3.24
CA SER A 21 30.91 -2.05 -1.83
C SER A 21 31.67 -0.85 -1.24
N ALA A 22 31.46 -0.38 0.00
CA ALA A 22 30.42 -0.56 1.02
C ALA A 22 30.63 0.50 2.14
N LYS A 23 29.60 0.70 2.97
CA LYS A 23 29.52 1.46 4.24
C LYS A 23 29.45 2.99 4.17
N LYS A 24 28.21 3.49 4.01
CA LYS A 24 27.81 4.78 4.57
C LYS A 24 26.60 4.55 5.49
N ALA A 25 26.76 4.96 6.74
CA ALA A 25 25.83 4.75 7.85
C ALA A 25 24.39 5.16 7.49
N ALA A 26 23.43 4.40 8.01
CA ALA A 26 22.00 4.69 7.88
C ALA A 26 21.70 6.08 8.46
N ALA A 27 21.65 7.07 7.59
CA ALA A 27 21.16 8.39 7.93
C ALA A 27 19.70 8.24 8.38
N LYS A 28 19.41 8.68 9.61
CA LYS A 28 18.06 8.79 10.14
C LYS A 28 17.20 9.49 9.09
N ARG A 29 16.27 8.75 8.47
CA ARG A 29 15.36 9.31 7.46
C ARG A 29 14.52 10.36 8.16
N ALA A 30 14.73 11.63 7.81
CA ALA A 30 13.87 12.71 8.25
C ALA A 30 12.41 12.38 7.90
N PRO A 31 11.43 12.69 8.77
CA PRO A 31 10.04 12.45 8.48
C PRO A 31 9.70 13.13 7.15
N ARG A 32 9.29 12.34 6.16
CA ARG A 32 8.85 12.86 4.87
C ARG A 32 7.65 13.76 5.15
N LYS A 33 7.72 15.02 4.71
CA LYS A 33 6.56 15.89 4.70
C LYS A 33 5.46 15.18 3.89
N VAL A 34 4.42 14.73 4.57
CA VAL A 34 3.26 14.12 3.91
C VAL A 34 2.51 15.27 3.26
N THR A 35 2.69 15.45 1.96
CA THR A 35 1.89 16.39 1.20
C THR A 35 0.44 15.90 1.26
N PRO A 36 -0.52 16.72 1.73
CA PRO A 36 -1.91 16.30 1.77
C PRO A 36 -2.39 15.96 0.34
N VAL A 37 -2.87 14.74 0.15
CA VAL A 37 -3.32 14.25 -1.15
C VAL A 37 -4.60 14.99 -1.53
N SER A 38 -4.62 15.63 -2.70
CA SER A 38 -5.84 16.26 -3.21
C SER A 38 -6.85 15.19 -3.65
N VAL A 39 -8.14 15.48 -3.53
CA VAL A 39 -9.22 14.58 -3.99
C VAL A 39 -9.04 14.19 -5.46
N THR A 40 -8.63 15.14 -6.31
CA THR A 40 -8.40 14.90 -7.74
C THR A 40 -7.21 13.98 -7.99
N SER A 41 -6.13 14.12 -7.22
CA SER A 41 -4.98 13.22 -7.30
C SER A 41 -5.33 11.81 -6.82
N ALA A 42 -6.06 11.71 -5.70
CA ALA A 42 -6.50 10.42 -5.16
C ALA A 42 -7.44 9.70 -6.13
N ALA A 43 -8.41 10.41 -6.73
CA ALA A 43 -9.32 9.84 -7.72
C ALA A 43 -8.58 9.28 -8.95
N ARG A 44 -7.53 9.97 -9.43
CA ARG A 44 -6.71 9.49 -10.55
C ARG A 44 -5.86 8.28 -10.20
N SER A 45 -5.46 8.13 -8.94
CA SER A 45 -4.61 7.02 -8.50
C SER A 45 -5.33 5.67 -8.49
N GLY A 46 -6.67 5.67 -8.46
CA GLY A 46 -7.48 4.44 -8.31
C GLY A 46 -7.44 3.83 -6.90
N ASP A 47 -6.66 4.37 -5.97
CA ASP A 47 -6.64 3.94 -4.57
C ASP A 47 -7.89 4.46 -3.86
N ARG A 48 -8.86 3.55 -3.67
CA ARG A 48 -10.13 3.81 -2.99
C ARG A 48 -9.92 4.35 -1.57
N ARG A 49 -8.94 3.83 -0.83
CA ARG A 49 -8.68 4.26 0.54
C ARG A 49 -8.18 5.70 0.55
N GLN A 50 -7.23 6.03 -0.32
CA GLN A 50 -6.73 7.40 -0.44
C GLN A 50 -7.81 8.40 -0.87
N LEU A 51 -8.72 7.98 -1.75
CA LEU A 51 -9.85 8.82 -2.14
C LEU A 51 -10.75 9.15 -0.95
N LEU A 52 -11.12 8.16 -0.14
CA LEU A 52 -11.96 8.36 1.04
C LEU A 52 -11.27 9.26 2.08
N VAL A 53 -9.96 9.06 2.32
CA VAL A 53 -9.18 9.91 3.23
C VAL A 53 -9.11 11.36 2.72
N ALA A 54 -8.91 11.55 1.41
CA ALA A 54 -8.88 12.89 0.82
C ALA A 54 -10.26 13.59 0.91
N LEU A 55 -11.35 12.85 0.74
CA LEU A 55 -12.72 13.36 0.94
C LEU A 55 -12.98 13.72 2.40
N GLN A 56 -12.55 12.88 3.35
CA GLN A 56 -12.69 13.16 4.77
C GLN A 56 -11.95 14.44 5.16
N ALA A 57 -10.73 14.64 4.67
CA ALA A 57 -9.96 15.86 4.89
C ALA A 57 -10.66 17.11 4.30
N ARG A 58 -11.34 16.96 3.16
CA ARG A 58 -12.13 18.06 2.56
C ARG A 58 -13.36 18.39 3.40
N VAL A 59 -14.08 17.37 3.89
CA VAL A 59 -15.25 17.54 4.76
C VAL A 59 -14.84 18.22 6.07
N ALA A 60 -13.73 17.81 6.69
CA ALA A 60 -13.21 18.44 7.90
C ALA A 60 -12.95 19.95 7.70
N ARG A 61 -12.31 20.34 6.59
CA ARG A 61 -12.10 21.76 6.26
C ARG A 61 -13.40 22.54 6.07
N ALA A 62 -14.44 21.90 5.53
CA ALA A 62 -15.74 22.53 5.39
C ALA A 62 -16.46 22.67 6.74
N LEU A 63 -16.27 21.72 7.66
CA LEU A 63 -16.80 21.81 9.03
C LEU A 63 -16.14 22.94 9.84
N ASP A 64 -14.86 23.23 9.59
CA ASP A 64 -14.14 24.33 10.22
C ASP A 64 -14.57 25.73 9.70
N ASP A 65 -15.32 25.80 8.60
CA ASP A 65 -15.78 27.06 8.02
C ASP A 65 -16.98 27.62 8.82
N PRO A 66 -16.84 28.78 9.51
CA PRO A 66 -17.92 29.38 10.29
C PRO A 66 -19.08 29.89 9.43
N ALA A 67 -18.91 30.03 8.12
CA ALA A 67 -19.98 30.41 7.20
C ALA A 67 -20.91 29.22 6.84
N THR A 68 -20.59 28.01 7.30
CA THR A 68 -21.40 26.81 7.04
C THR A 68 -22.77 26.93 7.69
N THR A 69 -23.82 26.88 6.88
CA THR A 69 -25.20 26.95 7.37
C THR A 69 -25.59 25.71 8.16
N GLY A 70 -26.53 25.82 9.11
CA GLY A 70 -26.97 24.68 9.93
C GLY A 70 -27.35 23.41 9.15
N PRO A 71 -28.15 23.50 8.08
CA PRO A 71 -28.46 22.35 7.23
C PRO A 71 -27.23 21.76 6.53
N ALA A 72 -26.34 22.60 6.00
CA ALA A 72 -25.10 22.15 5.36
C ALA A 72 -24.17 21.49 6.38
N PHE A 73 -24.08 22.02 7.60
CA PHE A 73 -23.31 21.46 8.70
C PHE A 73 -23.81 20.05 9.06
N ALA A 74 -25.12 19.88 9.22
CA ALA A 74 -25.71 18.56 9.50
C ALA A 74 -25.40 17.54 8.38
N ALA A 75 -25.45 17.96 7.11
CA ALA A 75 -25.08 17.11 5.98
C ALA A 75 -23.60 16.71 6.00
N LEU A 76 -22.70 17.64 6.31
CA LEU A 76 -21.26 17.37 6.45
C LEU A 76 -20.96 16.42 7.61
N ILE A 77 -21.65 16.55 8.75
CA ILE A 77 -21.51 15.62 9.88
C ILE A 77 -21.93 14.21 9.47
N LYS A 78 -23.08 14.06 8.80
CA LYS A 78 -23.53 12.76 8.27
C LYS A 78 -22.49 12.17 7.31
N GLN A 79 -22.02 12.96 6.36
CA GLN A 79 -21.00 12.53 5.40
C GLN A 79 -19.69 12.14 6.09
N SER A 80 -19.29 12.83 7.16
CA SER A 80 -18.08 12.48 7.93
C SER A 80 -18.17 11.09 8.57
N ARG A 81 -19.36 10.71 9.07
CA ARG A 81 -19.63 9.39 9.67
C ARG A 81 -19.58 8.30 8.61
N GLU A 82 -20.27 8.51 7.49
CA GLU A 82 -20.29 7.55 6.37
C GLU A 82 -18.88 7.30 5.81
N LEU A 83 -18.06 8.35 5.68
CA LEU A 83 -16.66 8.20 5.26
C LEU A 83 -15.82 7.45 6.30
N ALA A 84 -16.01 7.71 7.59
CA ALA A 84 -15.29 7.02 8.65
C ALA A 84 -15.64 5.52 8.68
N GLU A 85 -16.92 5.17 8.53
CA GLU A 85 -17.38 3.78 8.43
C GLU A 85 -16.80 3.09 7.20
N ALA A 86 -16.81 3.75 6.03
CA ALA A 86 -16.25 3.20 4.81
C ALA A 86 -14.73 2.96 4.90
N ILE A 87 -13.99 3.84 5.58
CA ILE A 87 -12.55 3.66 5.85
C ILE A 87 -12.35 2.50 6.82
N ALA A 88 -13.14 2.43 7.89
CA ALA A 88 -13.05 1.35 8.87
C ALA A 88 -13.35 -0.02 8.26
N GLU A 89 -14.26 -0.11 7.29
CA GLU A 89 -14.54 -1.33 6.55
C GLU A 89 -13.34 -1.77 5.70
N ILE A 90 -12.65 -0.83 5.04
CA ILE A 90 -11.43 -1.14 4.26
C ILE A 90 -10.28 -1.56 5.18
N ASP A 91 -10.14 -0.87 6.31
CA ASP A 91 -9.06 -1.11 7.27
C ASP A 91 -9.37 -2.31 8.19
N ARG A 92 -10.57 -2.90 8.10
CA ARG A 92 -10.94 -4.08 8.89
C ARG A 92 -10.01 -5.23 8.51
N PRO A 93 -9.27 -5.83 9.47
CA PRO A 93 -8.51 -7.03 9.18
C PRO A 93 -9.47 -8.14 8.74
N PRO A 94 -9.06 -9.03 7.82
CA PRO A 94 -9.87 -10.19 7.48
C PRO A 94 -10.20 -10.93 8.78
N VAL A 95 -11.47 -11.34 8.94
CA VAL A 95 -11.87 -12.19 10.05
C VAL A 95 -10.99 -13.42 9.99
N GLU A 96 -10.15 -13.63 11.02
CA GLU A 96 -9.43 -14.89 11.17
C GLU A 96 -10.49 -15.99 11.09
N ARG A 97 -10.42 -16.81 10.03
CA ARG A 97 -11.26 -18.00 9.96
C ARG A 97 -10.87 -18.84 11.16
N ASP A 98 -11.81 -19.00 12.08
CA ASP A 98 -11.65 -19.93 13.17
C ASP A 98 -11.67 -21.35 12.58
N THR A 99 -10.50 -21.85 12.21
CA THR A 99 -10.31 -23.19 11.67
C THR A 99 -10.44 -24.27 12.77
N SER A 100 -10.71 -23.89 14.02
CA SER A 100 -10.90 -24.84 15.12
C SER A 100 -12.17 -25.69 14.99
N GLY A 101 -13.15 -25.29 14.17
CA GLY A 101 -14.30 -26.14 13.83
C GLY A 101 -14.04 -27.08 12.65
N ASP A 102 -13.14 -26.68 11.75
CA ASP A 102 -12.91 -27.32 10.45
C ASP A 102 -12.29 -28.73 10.60
N TRP A 103 -11.44 -28.93 11.61
CA TRP A 103 -10.87 -30.25 11.92
C TRP A 103 -11.87 -31.22 12.57
N LEU A 104 -12.82 -30.73 13.37
CA LEU A 104 -13.88 -31.56 13.97
C LEU A 104 -14.87 -32.06 12.91
N ASP A 105 -15.19 -31.21 11.93
CA ASP A 105 -16.03 -31.60 10.80
C ASP A 105 -15.27 -32.52 9.83
N ALA A 106 -13.96 -32.32 9.65
CA ALA A 106 -13.11 -33.27 8.92
C ALA A 106 -13.07 -34.65 9.59
N ILE A 107 -12.98 -34.74 10.93
CA ILE A 107 -13.03 -36.01 11.67
C ILE A 107 -14.42 -36.65 11.57
N ARG A 108 -15.50 -35.87 11.69
CA ARG A 108 -16.88 -36.39 11.56
C ARG A 108 -17.20 -36.92 10.17
N ASN A 109 -16.63 -36.29 9.14
CA ASN A 109 -16.83 -36.68 7.75
C ASN A 109 -15.75 -37.65 7.24
N MET A 110 -14.76 -38.00 8.07
CA MET A 110 -13.80 -39.03 7.72
C MET A 110 -14.57 -40.35 7.58
N PRO A 111 -14.55 -41.01 6.40
CA PRO A 111 -15.10 -42.35 6.31
C PRO A 111 -14.38 -43.18 7.35
N ALA A 112 -15.12 -43.93 8.17
CA ALA A 112 -14.55 -44.83 9.16
C ALA A 112 -13.55 -45.72 8.43
N SER A 113 -12.25 -45.39 8.52
CA SER A 113 -11.20 -46.13 7.84
C SER A 113 -11.27 -47.55 8.37
N GLU A 114 -11.31 -48.50 7.44
CA GLU A 114 -11.29 -49.93 7.69
C GLU A 114 -10.29 -50.24 8.81
N PRO A 115 -10.64 -51.15 9.75
CA PRO A 115 -9.74 -51.50 10.84
C PRO A 115 -8.44 -51.97 10.20
N TRP A 116 -7.34 -51.33 10.58
CA TRP A 116 -5.97 -51.78 10.40
C TRP A 116 -5.91 -53.26 10.00
N ASP A 117 -5.56 -53.55 8.74
CA ASP A 117 -5.53 -54.93 8.28
C ASP A 117 -4.34 -55.64 8.95
N GLU A 118 -4.61 -56.28 10.09
CA GLU A 118 -3.66 -57.06 10.91
C GLU A 118 -2.98 -58.17 10.09
N ALA A 119 -3.47 -58.49 8.90
CA ALA A 119 -2.87 -59.45 7.96
C ALA A 119 -1.58 -58.96 7.27
N MET A 120 -1.20 -57.69 7.45
CA MET A 120 0.01 -57.08 6.84
C MET A 120 1.22 -56.99 7.79
N ILE A 121 1.19 -57.63 8.97
CA ILE A 121 2.33 -57.70 9.91
C ILE A 121 2.82 -59.16 10.03
#